data_AF-A0A968VYX3-F1
#
_entry.id   AF-A0A968VYX3-F1
#
_cell.length_a   1.000
_cell.length_b   1.000
_cell.length_c   1.000
_cell.angle_alpha   90.00
_cell.angle_beta   90.00
_cell.angle_gamma   90.00
#
_symmetry.space_group_name_H-M   'P 1'
#
loop_
_entity.id
_entity.type
_entity.pdbx_description
1 polymer ?
#
loop_
_entity_poly.entity_id
_entity_poly.type
_entity_poly.pdbx_seq_one_letter_code
_entity_poly.pdbx_strand_id
1 'polypeptide(L)'
;MPSYGEPCMFVLSPIYKNGSKIAVIALKISNAQLTNIVTNGFNFKEDGLGSAGDVFIVGHDGYLRTDRRQLKENKEAYVKGLRQHNMVDDQDAETINLLNTGVLLVPVKLESAEKALNGEFSNSIEPDKLGTKVMTCAAPLRLRDKKWAVVSQMNEREVFGILDSFRRINLFLTVFILGFFIWIGRVVAQSVSNRLFNMHKSLGLLANGRVNDFVADQGNDEIAQAGALVNKLVTRMSKAAEFAMNIGQGKTDTKYEVVDENDRFGSAMNEMRDQLENARLEQEQRALEDKKRNWASQGIAKFSELLRLNNDNIHKLAYQIVSELVAYINANQAGIFVTNDDSNEDKDDLSLIAAYAYDREKYLTRTVKPGEGLVGTCALEGKTIFMTELPEDYINITSGLGDSTPTSLLLVPMIADSKVLGVIEIASFNKFEKHEIEFMENIARNIGSTLRRCA
;
A
#
# COMPACT_ATOMS: atom_id res chain seq x y z
N MET A 1 106.77 1.25 13.66
CA MET A 1 105.86 2.31 14.16
C MET A 1 105.29 1.89 15.51
N PRO A 2 104.97 2.82 16.43
CA PRO A 2 104.18 2.49 17.62
C PRO A 2 102.90 1.75 17.19
N SER A 3 102.52 0.69 17.92
CA SER A 3 101.32 -0.12 17.64
C SER A 3 101.31 -0.97 16.35
N TYR A 4 102.46 -1.43 15.85
CA TYR A 4 102.54 -2.42 14.76
C TYR A 4 101.82 -2.02 13.45
N GLY A 5 101.65 -0.72 13.19
CA GLY A 5 100.99 -0.20 11.99
C GLY A 5 99.50 0.06 12.15
N GLU A 6 98.90 -0.26 13.30
CA GLU A 6 97.51 0.11 13.60
C GLU A 6 97.36 1.62 13.78
N PRO A 7 96.41 2.25 13.05
CA PRO A 7 95.95 3.61 13.35
C PRO A 7 95.52 3.70 14.82
N CYS A 8 96.16 4.51 15.65
CA CYS A 8 95.74 4.70 17.03
C CYS A 8 96.13 6.07 17.58
N MET A 9 95.40 6.51 18.59
CA MET A 9 95.69 7.77 19.27
C MET A 9 96.65 7.53 20.44
N PHE A 10 97.64 8.43 20.58
CA PHE A 10 98.51 8.47 21.75
C PHE A 10 98.32 9.79 22.50
N VAL A 11 98.24 9.69 23.83
CA VAL A 11 98.43 10.82 24.73
C VAL A 11 99.87 10.78 25.22
N LEU A 12 100.62 11.83 24.89
CA LEU A 12 102.01 11.95 25.28
C LEU A 12 102.12 12.88 26.48
N SER A 13 102.82 12.45 27.53
CA SER A 13 103.17 13.28 28.68
C SER A 13 104.68 13.25 28.90
N PRO A 14 105.38 14.39 28.82
CA PRO A 14 106.82 14.44 29.09
C PRO A 14 107.11 14.21 30.58
N ILE A 15 108.16 13.43 30.87
CA ILE A 15 108.72 13.26 32.22
C ILE A 15 109.99 14.11 32.34
N TYR A 16 110.03 14.95 33.37
CA TYR A 16 111.19 15.81 33.68
C TYR A 16 111.91 15.33 34.94
N LYS A 17 113.24 15.47 34.95
CA LYS A 17 114.10 15.34 36.14
C LYS A 17 115.11 16.49 36.16
N ASN A 18 115.20 17.21 37.27
CA ASN A 18 116.06 18.39 37.44
C ASN A 18 115.90 19.43 36.31
N GLY A 19 114.66 19.70 35.88
CA GLY A 19 114.35 20.65 34.82
C GLY A 19 114.62 20.16 33.38
N SER A 20 115.23 18.99 33.21
CA SER A 20 115.51 18.39 31.90
C SER A 20 114.52 17.29 31.56
N LYS A 21 114.00 17.28 30.32
CA LYS A 21 113.11 16.22 29.82
C LYS A 21 113.91 14.94 29.62
N ILE A 22 113.58 13.87 30.35
CA ILE A 22 114.32 12.60 30.31
C ILE A 22 113.54 11.46 29.65
N ALA A 23 112.20 11.56 29.58
CA ALA A 23 111.35 10.55 28.94
C ALA A 23 110.01 11.14 28.48
N VAL A 24 109.23 10.34 27.75
CA VAL A 24 107.83 10.63 27.40
C VAL A 24 107.02 9.37 27.71
N ILE A 25 105.97 9.50 28.52
CA ILE A 25 104.95 8.46 28.64
C ILE A 25 104.00 8.62 27.46
N ALA A 26 103.81 7.54 26.71
CA ALA A 26 102.80 7.45 25.66
C ALA A 26 101.69 6.50 26.09
N LEU A 27 100.50 7.03 26.34
CA LEU A 27 99.30 6.24 26.60
C LEU A 27 98.56 6.01 25.28
N LYS A 28 98.41 4.75 24.84
CA LYS A 28 97.57 4.38 23.68
C LYS A 28 96.11 4.46 24.11
N ILE A 29 95.29 5.23 23.40
CA ILE A 29 93.84 5.17 23.48
C ILE A 29 93.36 4.14 22.46
N SER A 30 92.56 3.17 22.92
CA SER A 30 92.02 2.12 22.05
C SER A 30 90.90 2.66 21.18
N ASN A 31 91.05 2.55 19.85
CA ASN A 31 89.96 2.87 18.92
C ASN A 31 88.73 2.01 19.20
N ALA A 32 88.91 0.75 19.62
CA ALA A 32 87.80 -0.12 19.96
C ALA A 32 87.00 0.41 21.15
N GLN A 33 87.65 1.01 22.16
CA GLN A 33 86.95 1.64 23.28
C GLN A 33 86.19 2.89 22.84
N LEU A 34 86.78 3.71 21.96
CA LEU A 34 86.12 4.90 21.43
C LEU A 34 84.91 4.52 20.57
N THR A 35 85.07 3.55 19.67
CA THR A 35 83.97 2.99 18.88
C THR A 35 82.88 2.45 19.80
N ASN A 36 83.23 1.67 20.82
CA ASN A 36 82.26 1.09 21.76
C ASN A 36 81.44 2.14 22.52
N ILE A 37 82.06 3.27 22.90
CA ILE A 37 81.36 4.40 23.55
C ILE A 37 80.38 5.07 22.59
N VAL A 38 80.79 5.29 21.34
CA VAL A 38 79.99 6.00 20.33
C VAL A 38 78.84 5.14 19.80
N THR A 39 79.05 3.83 19.68
CA THR A 39 78.08 2.88 19.15
C THR A 39 77.30 2.13 20.23
N ASN A 40 77.52 2.44 21.52
CA ASN A 40 76.98 1.70 22.66
C ASN A 40 77.17 0.18 22.52
N GLY A 41 78.37 -0.25 22.10
CA GLY A 41 78.63 -1.66 21.80
C GLY A 41 77.92 -2.22 20.58
N PHE A 42 77.63 -1.37 19.58
CA PHE A 42 76.89 -1.69 18.36
C PHE A 42 75.40 -2.01 18.61
N ASN A 43 74.80 -1.48 19.67
CA ASN A 43 73.41 -1.72 20.05
C ASN A 43 72.41 -0.75 19.36
N PHE A 44 72.63 -0.51 18.07
CA PHE A 44 71.95 0.54 17.30
C PHE A 44 70.42 0.44 17.28
N LYS A 45 69.87 -0.77 17.37
CA LYS A 45 68.42 -0.98 17.35
C LYS A 45 67.75 -0.48 18.64
N GLU A 46 68.38 -0.69 19.79
CA GLU A 46 67.90 -0.18 21.08
C GLU A 46 68.11 1.33 21.21
N ASP A 47 69.17 1.85 20.58
CA ASP A 47 69.45 3.29 20.50
C ASP A 47 68.53 4.05 19.51
N GLY A 48 67.58 3.36 18.87
CA GLY A 48 66.59 3.97 17.96
C GLY A 48 67.09 4.27 16.56
N LEU A 49 68.26 3.74 16.16
CA LEU A 49 68.84 3.92 14.82
C LEU A 49 68.41 2.83 13.84
N GLY A 50 67.53 1.93 14.29
CA GLY A 50 66.91 0.92 13.46
C GLY A 50 67.90 -0.10 12.87
N SER A 51 67.50 -0.65 11.73
CA SER A 51 68.20 -1.71 11.02
C SER A 51 69.38 -1.23 10.19
N ALA A 52 69.43 0.05 9.78
CA ALA A 52 70.49 0.54 8.92
C ALA A 52 71.18 1.84 9.40
N GLY A 53 70.72 2.43 10.50
CA GLY A 53 71.35 3.63 11.06
C GLY A 53 72.71 3.36 11.70
N ASP A 54 73.52 4.40 11.81
CA ASP A 54 74.92 4.33 12.21
C ASP A 54 75.37 5.60 12.92
N VAL A 55 76.36 5.49 13.81
CA VAL A 55 76.96 6.62 14.54
C VAL A 55 78.47 6.48 14.53
N PHE A 56 79.16 7.56 14.19
CA PHE A 56 80.61 7.55 14.05
C PHE A 56 81.21 8.93 14.27
N ILE A 57 82.52 8.97 14.53
CA ILE A 57 83.28 10.21 14.70
C ILE A 57 84.12 10.49 13.46
N VAL A 58 84.16 11.75 13.04
CA VAL A 58 84.99 12.29 11.96
C VAL A 58 86.00 13.27 12.54
N GLY A 59 87.25 13.20 12.11
CA GLY A 59 88.26 14.19 12.47
C GLY A 59 88.28 15.41 11.53
N HIS A 60 88.96 16.48 11.93
CA HIS A 60 89.18 17.68 11.09
C HIS A 60 89.81 17.42 9.70
N ASP A 61 90.48 16.28 9.53
CA ASP A 61 91.05 15.83 8.26
C ASP A 61 90.01 15.17 7.34
N GLY A 62 88.77 15.03 7.81
CA GLY A 62 87.68 14.37 7.08
C GLY A 62 87.71 12.85 7.15
N TYR A 63 88.57 12.24 7.97
CA TYR A 63 88.67 10.78 8.09
C TYR A 63 87.99 10.25 9.36
N LEU A 64 87.61 8.97 9.35
CA LEU A 64 87.01 8.31 10.51
C LEU A 64 87.93 8.30 11.73
N ARG A 65 87.31 8.36 12.91
CA ARG A 65 87.94 8.14 14.23
C ARG A 65 87.34 6.95 14.99
N THR A 66 86.20 6.46 14.54
CA THR A 66 85.58 5.22 15.00
C THR A 66 85.21 4.35 13.81
N ASP A 67 85.06 3.05 14.06
CA ASP A 67 84.61 2.12 13.04
C ASP A 67 83.11 2.24 12.79
N ARG A 68 82.72 1.94 11.55
CA ARG A 68 81.34 1.99 11.08
C ARG A 68 80.61 0.69 11.41
N ARG A 69 79.29 0.76 11.58
CA ARG A 69 78.41 -0.40 11.73
C ARG A 69 78.63 -1.45 10.63
N GLN A 70 78.73 -1.02 9.37
CA GLN A 70 78.83 -1.91 8.22
C GLN A 70 80.12 -2.74 8.22
N LEU A 71 81.21 -2.22 8.77
CA LEU A 71 82.47 -2.96 8.93
C LEU A 71 82.29 -4.16 9.88
N LYS A 72 81.47 -3.99 10.93
CA LYS A 72 81.16 -5.04 11.91
C LYS A 72 80.16 -6.06 11.37
N GLU A 73 79.11 -5.58 10.68
CA GLU A 73 78.01 -6.44 10.21
C GLU A 73 78.37 -7.24 8.96
N ASN A 74 79.01 -6.61 7.97
CA ASN A 74 79.43 -7.27 6.74
C ASN A 74 80.67 -6.60 6.15
N LYS A 75 81.83 -6.97 6.71
CA LYS A 75 83.14 -6.46 6.30
C LYS A 75 83.39 -6.58 4.80
N GLU A 76 83.10 -7.73 4.21
CA GLU A 76 83.38 -7.99 2.80
C GLU A 76 82.58 -7.05 1.89
N ALA A 77 81.27 -6.92 2.14
CA ALA A 77 80.41 -6.01 1.40
C ALA A 77 80.80 -4.55 1.63
N TYR A 78 81.19 -4.19 2.86
CA TYR A 78 81.62 -2.84 3.20
C TYR A 78 82.89 -2.44 2.45
N VAL A 79 83.96 -3.24 2.53
CA VAL A 79 85.24 -2.95 1.85
C VAL A 79 85.06 -2.97 0.32
N LYS A 80 84.25 -3.90 -0.21
CA LYS A 80 83.87 -3.90 -1.63
C LYS A 80 83.16 -2.62 -2.03
N GLY A 81 82.21 -2.14 -1.22
CA GLY A 81 81.48 -0.89 -1.45
C GLY A 81 82.40 0.34 -1.45
N LEU A 82 83.36 0.39 -0.51
CA LEU A 82 84.36 1.46 -0.45
C LEU A 82 85.24 1.50 -1.71
N ARG A 83 85.69 0.34 -2.21
CA ARG A 83 86.45 0.24 -3.47
C ARG A 83 85.63 0.67 -4.68
N GLN A 84 84.40 0.16 -4.81
CA GLN A 84 83.52 0.45 -5.95
C GLN A 84 83.18 1.93 -6.09
N HIS A 85 83.11 2.67 -4.98
CA HIS A 85 82.80 4.09 -4.95
C HIS A 85 84.05 4.99 -4.88
N ASN A 86 85.25 4.42 -5.12
CA ASN A 86 86.53 5.14 -5.06
C ASN A 86 86.72 5.92 -3.74
N MET A 87 86.26 5.34 -2.62
CA MET A 87 86.39 5.96 -1.29
C MET A 87 87.76 5.68 -0.67
N VAL A 88 88.35 4.54 -0.98
CA VAL A 88 89.67 4.11 -0.51
C VAL A 88 90.42 3.51 -1.71
N ASP A 89 91.75 3.61 -1.71
CA ASP A 89 92.56 2.90 -2.71
C ASP A 89 92.74 1.42 -2.35
N ASP A 90 93.42 0.66 -3.22
CA ASP A 90 93.60 -0.78 -3.01
C ASP A 90 94.43 -1.09 -1.75
N GLN A 91 95.42 -0.24 -1.44
CA GLN A 91 96.30 -0.38 -0.28
C GLN A 91 95.54 -0.13 1.03
N ASP A 92 94.74 0.92 1.10
CA ASP A 92 93.89 1.23 2.24
C ASP A 92 92.83 0.15 2.44
N ALA A 93 92.24 -0.38 1.36
CA ALA A 93 91.28 -1.48 1.45
C ALA A 93 91.91 -2.78 1.97
N GLU A 94 93.14 -3.11 1.54
CA GLU A 94 93.89 -4.24 2.12
C GLU A 94 94.22 -4.01 3.59
N THR A 95 94.57 -2.77 3.95
CA THR A 95 94.84 -2.37 5.35
C THR A 95 93.59 -2.50 6.22
N ILE A 96 92.42 -2.07 5.74
CA ILE A 96 91.13 -2.25 6.43
C ILE A 96 90.83 -3.75 6.59
N ASN A 97 91.14 -4.56 5.57
CA ASN A 97 90.95 -6.00 5.64
C ASN A 97 91.88 -6.67 6.66
N LEU A 98 93.14 -6.28 6.72
CA LEU A 98 94.12 -6.85 7.64
C LEU A 98 93.87 -6.42 9.09
N LEU A 99 93.68 -5.12 9.30
CA LEU A 99 93.60 -4.51 10.63
C LEU A 99 92.17 -4.43 11.18
N ASN A 100 91.17 -4.71 10.35
CA ASN A 100 89.76 -4.70 10.72
C ASN A 100 89.28 -3.34 11.30
N THR A 101 89.80 -2.24 10.74
CA THR A 101 89.48 -0.87 11.16
C THR A 101 89.42 0.06 9.95
N GLY A 102 88.44 0.97 9.92
CA GLY A 102 88.35 2.07 8.95
C GLY A 102 88.94 3.39 9.45
N VAL A 103 89.35 3.45 10.72
CA VAL A 103 89.89 4.64 11.38
C VAL A 103 91.13 5.16 10.65
N LEU A 104 91.16 6.47 10.35
CA LEU A 104 92.18 7.18 9.56
C LEU A 104 92.34 6.73 8.10
N LEU A 105 91.56 5.74 7.63
CA LEU A 105 91.67 5.20 6.26
C LEU A 105 90.46 5.60 5.40
N VAL A 106 89.26 5.60 5.99
CA VAL A 106 88.03 5.92 5.26
C VAL A 106 87.71 7.41 5.35
N PRO A 107 87.63 8.12 4.21
CA PRO A 107 87.20 9.51 4.18
C PRO A 107 85.68 9.62 4.30
N VAL A 108 85.23 10.64 5.00
CA VAL A 108 83.83 11.05 5.14
C VAL A 108 83.67 12.39 4.46
N LYS A 109 82.87 12.44 3.38
CA LYS A 109 82.44 13.71 2.78
C LYS A 109 80.92 13.80 2.84
N LEU A 110 80.46 14.33 3.97
CA LEU A 110 79.07 14.69 4.25
C LEU A 110 79.06 16.18 4.55
N GLU A 111 78.10 16.92 3.99
CA GLU A 111 77.94 18.36 4.21
C GLU A 111 77.68 18.62 5.70
N SER A 112 76.89 17.75 6.34
CA SER A 112 76.63 17.84 7.79
C SER A 112 77.90 17.65 8.61
N ALA A 113 78.76 16.70 8.22
CA ALA A 113 80.02 16.47 8.93
C ALA A 113 80.96 17.68 8.81
N GLU A 114 81.04 18.31 7.64
CA GLU A 114 81.86 19.51 7.41
C GLU A 114 81.40 20.71 8.25
N LYS A 115 80.08 20.96 8.29
CA LYS A 115 79.48 21.99 9.16
C LYS A 115 79.77 21.73 10.64
N ALA A 116 79.64 20.48 11.08
CA ALA A 116 79.98 20.08 12.44
C ALA A 116 81.47 20.24 12.79
N LEU A 117 82.38 19.96 11.85
CA LEU A 117 83.81 20.21 12.04
C LEU A 117 84.13 21.72 12.17
N ASN A 118 83.34 22.57 11.54
CA ASN A 118 83.42 24.03 11.66
C ASN A 118 82.77 24.59 12.94
N GLY A 119 82.11 23.74 13.74
CA GLY A 119 81.56 24.10 15.04
C GLY A 119 80.04 24.26 15.07
N GLU A 120 79.33 23.95 13.99
CA GLU A 120 77.88 24.12 13.89
C GLU A 120 77.13 22.80 14.04
N PHE A 121 75.99 22.80 14.73
CA PHE A 121 75.07 21.67 14.65
C PHE A 121 74.38 21.68 13.29
N SER A 122 74.31 20.52 12.64
CA SER A 122 73.68 20.42 11.32
C SER A 122 72.85 19.16 11.21
N ASN A 123 71.72 19.28 10.53
CA ASN A 123 70.93 18.17 10.06
C ASN A 123 70.60 18.35 8.58
N SER A 124 70.57 17.25 7.83
CA SER A 124 70.19 17.28 6.42
C SER A 124 69.71 15.90 5.96
N ILE A 125 69.02 15.87 4.82
CA ILE A 125 68.86 14.65 4.05
C ILE A 125 69.81 14.77 2.86
N GLU A 126 70.87 13.98 2.88
CA GLU A 126 71.95 14.02 1.91
C GLU A 126 72.29 12.61 1.42
N PRO A 127 72.77 12.44 0.18
CA PRO A 127 73.30 11.17 -0.26
C PRO A 127 74.61 10.88 0.47
N ASP A 128 74.75 9.68 1.03
CA ASP A 128 76.05 9.19 1.44
C ASP A 128 76.95 8.94 0.21
N LYS A 129 78.24 8.61 0.45
CA LYS A 129 79.17 8.28 -0.65
C LYS A 129 78.84 7.00 -1.40
N LEU A 130 77.89 6.20 -0.91
CA LEU A 130 77.35 5.02 -1.58
C LEU A 130 76.06 5.36 -2.37
N GLY A 131 75.69 6.65 -2.46
CA GLY A 131 74.51 7.15 -3.20
C GLY A 131 73.18 6.92 -2.47
N THR A 132 73.19 6.41 -1.25
CA THR A 132 71.98 6.18 -0.46
C THR A 132 71.58 7.45 0.25
N LYS A 133 70.33 7.89 0.07
CA LYS A 133 69.79 9.04 0.81
C LYS A 133 69.63 8.69 2.28
N VAL A 134 70.34 9.43 3.12
CA VAL A 134 70.35 9.27 4.57
C VAL A 134 69.94 10.59 5.23
N MET A 135 69.16 10.49 6.30
CA MET A 135 68.96 11.59 7.23
C MET A 135 70.18 11.61 8.15
N THR A 136 70.96 12.69 8.09
CA THR A 136 72.20 12.86 8.83
C THR A 136 72.02 13.98 9.86
N CYS A 137 72.45 13.73 11.09
CA CYS A 137 72.61 14.72 12.15
C CYS A 137 74.08 14.71 12.58
N ALA A 138 74.73 15.86 12.60
CA ALA A 138 76.12 16.00 13.00
C ALA A 138 76.28 17.12 14.04
N ALA A 139 77.16 16.87 15.01
CA ALA A 139 77.43 17.78 16.13
C ALA A 139 78.94 17.95 16.34
N PRO A 140 79.41 19.17 16.66
CA PRO A 140 80.81 19.41 16.99
C PRO A 140 81.21 18.70 18.28
N LEU A 141 82.36 18.02 18.25
CA LEU A 141 82.99 17.38 19.40
C LEU A 141 84.37 18.00 19.62
N ARG A 142 84.49 18.81 20.67
CA ARG A 142 85.75 19.49 21.04
C ARG A 142 86.46 18.70 22.14
N LEU A 143 87.59 18.08 21.80
CA LEU A 143 88.46 17.37 22.75
C LEU A 143 89.79 18.10 22.86
N ARG A 144 89.92 18.98 23.86
CA ARG A 144 91.07 19.89 24.02
C ARG A 144 91.30 20.67 22.72
N ASP A 145 92.44 20.46 22.05
CA ASP A 145 92.81 21.13 20.80
C ASP A 145 92.32 20.40 19.53
N LYS A 146 91.58 19.29 19.68
CA LYS A 146 91.07 18.51 18.54
C LYS A 146 89.64 18.92 18.20
N LYS A 147 89.42 19.25 16.92
CA LYS A 147 88.12 19.53 16.31
C LYS A 147 87.59 18.28 15.62
N TRP A 148 86.66 17.58 16.25
CA TRP A 148 86.00 16.40 15.69
C TRP A 148 84.51 16.67 15.53
N ALA A 149 83.82 15.78 14.83
CA ALA A 149 82.37 15.77 14.70
C ALA A 149 81.84 14.38 15.02
N VAL A 150 80.74 14.30 15.79
CA VAL A 150 79.95 13.07 15.93
C VAL A 150 78.84 13.15 14.90
N VAL A 151 78.67 12.09 14.12
CA VAL A 151 77.67 12.00 13.06
C VAL A 151 76.79 10.79 13.31
N SER A 152 75.48 11.01 13.28
CA SER A 152 74.44 9.99 13.35
C SER A 152 73.65 10.01 12.04
N GLN A 153 73.42 8.85 11.43
CA GLN A 153 72.70 8.75 10.17
C GLN A 153 71.69 7.61 10.17
N MET A 154 70.59 7.76 9.43
CA MET A 154 69.56 6.72 9.22
C MET A 154 69.02 6.79 7.78
N ASN A 155 68.69 5.65 7.18
CA ASN A 155 68.18 5.59 5.81
C ASN A 155 66.81 6.29 5.67
N GLU A 156 66.65 7.14 4.65
CA GLU A 156 65.39 7.87 4.37
C GLU A 156 64.18 6.93 4.27
N ARG A 157 64.35 5.80 3.55
CA ARG A 157 63.29 4.80 3.39
C ARG A 157 62.87 4.14 4.70
N GLU A 158 63.79 4.01 5.65
CA GLU A 158 63.48 3.43 6.96
C GLU A 158 62.72 4.45 7.82
N VAL A 159 63.16 5.72 7.80
CA VAL A 159 62.48 6.83 8.48
C VAL A 159 61.05 7.02 7.96
N PHE A 160 60.85 6.99 6.63
CA PHE A 160 59.55 7.28 6.01
C PHE A 160 58.70 6.04 5.66
N GLY A 161 59.23 4.81 5.77
CA GLY A 161 58.49 3.59 5.43
C GLY A 161 57.22 3.37 6.26
N ILE A 162 57.18 3.91 7.47
CA ILE A 162 55.99 3.94 8.33
C ILE A 162 54.89 4.81 7.69
N LEU A 163 55.24 5.97 7.11
CA LEU A 163 54.29 6.88 6.46
C LEU A 163 53.69 6.27 5.19
N ASP A 164 54.47 5.54 4.40
CA ASP A 164 53.97 4.88 3.18
C ASP A 164 52.94 3.79 3.50
N SER A 165 53.19 3.02 4.56
CA SER A 165 52.25 2.01 5.04
C SER A 165 50.97 2.65 5.56
N PHE A 166 51.09 3.74 6.32
CA PHE A 166 49.96 4.54 6.77
C PHE A 166 49.15 5.11 5.59
N ARG A 167 49.80 5.63 4.53
CA ARG A 167 49.12 6.17 3.34
C ARG A 167 48.28 5.11 2.63
N ARG A 168 48.83 3.90 2.43
CA ARG A 168 48.09 2.80 1.78
C ARG A 168 46.86 2.38 2.57
N ILE A 169 46.97 2.28 3.90
CA ILE A 169 45.85 1.94 4.77
C ILE A 169 44.74 3.00 4.68
N ASN A 170 45.09 4.29 4.73
CA ASN A 170 44.11 5.37 4.61
C ASN A 170 43.42 5.41 3.24
N LEU A 171 44.17 5.18 2.16
CA LEU A 171 43.60 5.13 0.81
C LEU A 171 42.60 3.98 0.68
N PHE A 172 42.95 2.80 1.18
CA PHE A 172 42.05 1.65 1.21
C PHE A 172 40.78 1.95 2.01
N LEU A 173 40.92 2.51 3.22
CA LEU A 173 39.80 2.85 4.08
C LEU A 173 38.86 3.87 3.43
N THR A 174 39.42 4.86 2.73
CA THR A 174 38.65 5.88 2.00
C THR A 174 37.81 5.26 0.89
N VAL A 175 38.41 4.41 0.04
CA VAL A 175 37.70 3.72 -1.05
C VAL A 175 36.64 2.77 -0.49
N PHE A 176 36.95 2.08 0.60
CA PHE A 176 36.01 1.18 1.27
C PHE A 176 34.78 1.93 1.79
N ILE A 177 34.99 3.03 2.53
CA ILE A 177 33.91 3.86 3.06
C ILE A 177 33.03 4.40 1.92
N LEU A 178 33.65 4.89 0.84
CA LEU A 178 32.93 5.39 -0.33
C LEU A 178 32.06 4.30 -0.97
N GLY A 179 32.62 3.10 -1.18
CA GLY A 179 31.87 1.96 -1.72
C GLY A 179 30.72 1.52 -0.79
N PHE A 180 30.96 1.54 0.52
CA PHE A 180 29.95 1.22 1.52
C PHE A 180 28.77 2.19 1.50
N PHE A 181 29.03 3.50 1.41
CA PHE A 181 27.95 4.50 1.29
C PHE A 181 27.17 4.37 -0.01
N ILE A 182 27.82 4.08 -1.13
CA ILE A 182 27.14 3.82 -2.41
C ILE A 182 26.24 2.58 -2.30
N TRP A 183 26.73 1.52 -1.66
CA TRP A 183 25.97 0.30 -1.43
C TRP A 183 24.74 0.54 -0.54
N ILE A 184 24.91 1.21 0.61
CA ILE A 184 23.80 1.59 1.49
C ILE A 184 22.78 2.45 0.74
N GLY A 185 23.25 3.49 0.03
CA GLY A 185 22.39 4.39 -0.73
C GLY A 185 21.55 3.63 -1.75
N ARG A 186 22.14 2.65 -2.44
CA ARG A 186 21.41 1.78 -3.39
C ARG A 186 20.36 0.92 -2.69
N VAL A 187 20.66 0.31 -1.55
CA VAL A 187 19.72 -0.53 -0.78
C VAL A 187 18.52 0.30 -0.32
N VAL A 188 18.75 1.47 0.26
CA VAL A 188 17.68 2.38 0.72
C VAL A 188 16.85 2.87 -0.46
N ALA A 189 17.48 3.30 -1.55
CA ALA A 189 16.78 3.78 -2.75
C ALA A 189 15.87 2.70 -3.35
N GLN A 190 16.36 1.46 -3.46
CA GLN A 190 15.57 0.34 -3.96
C GLN A 190 14.40 -0.02 -3.02
N SER A 191 14.64 -0.01 -1.70
CA SER A 191 13.60 -0.25 -0.71
C SER A 191 12.45 0.75 -0.79
N VAL A 192 12.75 2.04 -0.92
CA VAL A 192 11.73 3.10 -1.03
C VAL A 192 11.05 3.06 -2.40
N SER A 193 11.83 3.01 -3.49
CA SER A 193 11.29 3.10 -4.85
C SER A 193 10.36 1.94 -5.19
N ASN A 194 10.71 0.70 -4.79
CA ASN A 194 9.87 -0.46 -5.10
C ASN A 194 8.52 -0.40 -4.38
N ARG A 195 8.51 0.06 -3.12
CA ARG A 195 7.28 0.20 -2.34
C ARG A 195 6.36 1.28 -2.92
N LEU A 196 6.92 2.43 -3.27
CA LEU A 196 6.16 3.50 -3.93
C LEU A 196 5.62 3.08 -5.30
N PHE A 197 6.41 2.33 -6.09
CA PHE A 197 5.95 1.82 -7.38
C PHE A 197 4.79 0.84 -7.26
N ASN A 198 4.83 -0.07 -6.28
CA ASN A 198 3.73 -1.00 -6.03
C ASN A 198 2.45 -0.28 -5.61
N MET A 199 2.55 0.74 -4.75
CA MET A 199 1.42 1.59 -4.40
C MET A 199 0.85 2.32 -5.62
N HIS A 200 1.71 2.92 -6.44
CA HIS A 200 1.30 3.58 -7.67
C HIS A 200 0.56 2.61 -8.61
N LYS A 201 1.07 1.39 -8.76
CA LYS A 201 0.42 0.35 -9.57
C LYS A 201 -0.96 -0.02 -9.02
N SER A 202 -1.09 -0.28 -7.72
CA SER A 202 -2.39 -0.61 -7.09
C SER A 202 -3.38 0.55 -7.20
N LEU A 203 -2.95 1.79 -6.98
CA LEU A 203 -3.79 2.97 -7.17
C LEU A 203 -4.21 3.15 -8.65
N GLY A 204 -3.32 2.89 -9.60
CA GLY A 204 -3.64 2.92 -11.03
C GLY A 204 -4.66 1.85 -11.43
N LEU A 205 -4.61 0.67 -10.81
CA LEU A 205 -5.62 -0.38 -11.01
C LEU A 205 -6.96 0.02 -10.39
N LEU A 206 -6.96 0.56 -9.17
CA LEU A 206 -8.16 1.09 -8.52
C LEU A 206 -8.83 2.20 -9.33
N ALA A 207 -8.04 3.13 -9.89
CA ALA A 207 -8.55 4.20 -10.74
C ALA A 207 -9.27 3.67 -12.00
N ASN A 208 -8.88 2.48 -12.46
CA ASN A 208 -9.53 1.77 -13.57
C ASN A 208 -10.63 0.80 -13.11
N GLY A 209 -11.09 0.89 -11.86
CA GLY A 209 -12.15 0.06 -11.30
C GLY A 209 -11.75 -1.39 -10.96
N ARG A 210 -10.45 -1.70 -10.92
CA ARG A 210 -9.94 -3.05 -10.57
C ARG A 210 -9.57 -3.08 -9.08
N VAL A 211 -10.32 -3.84 -8.29
CA VAL A 211 -10.33 -3.79 -6.82
C VAL A 211 -9.77 -5.04 -6.13
N ASN A 212 -8.93 -5.84 -6.81
CA ASN A 212 -8.43 -7.13 -6.28
C ASN A 212 -6.93 -7.14 -5.92
N ASP A 213 -6.17 -6.10 -6.29
CA ASP A 213 -4.71 -6.12 -6.16
C ASP A 213 -4.23 -5.31 -4.95
N PHE A 214 -4.03 -6.01 -3.83
CA PHE A 214 -3.48 -5.45 -2.60
C PHE A 214 -2.00 -5.11 -2.73
N VAL A 215 -1.60 -4.02 -2.07
CA VAL A 215 -0.19 -3.67 -1.87
C VAL A 215 0.38 -4.63 -0.83
N ALA A 216 1.37 -5.44 -1.21
CA ALA A 216 2.10 -6.28 -0.26
C ALA A 216 2.86 -5.39 0.72
N ASP A 217 2.55 -5.52 2.01
CA ASP A 217 3.11 -4.68 3.07
C ASP A 217 3.78 -5.53 4.15
N GLN A 218 5.05 -5.25 4.41
CA GLN A 218 5.85 -5.88 5.48
C GLN A 218 6.72 -4.85 6.23
N GLY A 219 6.43 -3.55 6.11
CA GLY A 219 7.16 -2.51 6.83
C GLY A 219 6.44 -2.05 8.11
N ASN A 220 7.17 -1.32 8.96
CA ASN A 220 6.62 -0.60 10.11
C ASN A 220 6.84 0.93 9.98
N ASP A 221 7.15 1.40 8.77
CA ASP A 221 7.40 2.82 8.47
C ASP A 221 6.15 3.53 7.91
N GLU A 222 6.27 4.81 7.61
CA GLU A 222 5.18 5.63 7.08
C GLU A 222 4.72 5.15 5.69
N ILE A 223 5.62 4.51 4.93
CA ILE A 223 5.29 3.92 3.62
C ILE A 223 4.37 2.70 3.81
N ALA A 224 4.66 1.85 4.80
CA ALA A 224 3.79 0.75 5.18
C ALA A 224 2.41 1.26 5.65
N GLN A 225 2.37 2.26 6.54
CA GLN A 225 1.11 2.87 6.97
C GLN A 225 0.28 3.40 5.78
N ALA A 226 0.92 4.04 4.81
CA ALA A 226 0.26 4.49 3.59
C ALA A 226 -0.23 3.30 2.73
N GLY A 227 0.54 2.23 2.62
CA GLY A 227 0.14 0.98 1.96
C GLY A 227 -1.09 0.33 2.61
N ALA A 228 -1.13 0.29 3.94
CA ALA A 228 -2.28 -0.20 4.70
C ALA A 228 -3.56 0.63 4.45
N LEU A 229 -3.42 1.96 4.34
CA LEU A 229 -4.54 2.84 3.95
C LEU A 229 -5.02 2.57 2.52
N VAL A 230 -4.11 2.34 1.57
CA VAL A 230 -4.47 1.92 0.20
C VAL A 230 -5.21 0.59 0.24
N ASN A 231 -4.74 -0.40 1.00
CA ASN A 231 -5.42 -1.70 1.13
C ASN A 231 -6.81 -1.57 1.77
N LYS A 232 -6.97 -0.70 2.77
CA LYS A 232 -8.28 -0.38 3.35
C LYS A 232 -9.21 0.22 2.28
N LEU A 233 -8.70 1.12 1.44
CA LEU A 233 -9.45 1.69 0.32
C LEU A 233 -9.83 0.64 -0.73
N VAL A 234 -8.90 -0.26 -1.12
CA VAL A 234 -9.17 -1.39 -2.03
C VAL A 234 -10.33 -2.23 -1.49
N THR A 235 -10.26 -2.59 -0.21
CA THR A 235 -11.30 -3.39 0.46
C THR A 235 -12.66 -2.68 0.44
N ARG A 236 -12.70 -1.38 0.76
CA ARG A 236 -13.95 -0.60 0.77
C ARG A 236 -14.57 -0.48 -0.62
N MET A 237 -13.75 -0.26 -1.65
CA MET A 237 -14.21 -0.20 -3.04
C MET A 237 -14.69 -1.56 -3.54
N SER A 238 -14.02 -2.65 -3.16
CA SER A 238 -14.46 -4.02 -3.47
C SER A 238 -15.83 -4.34 -2.86
N LYS A 239 -16.00 -4.10 -1.54
CA LYS A 239 -17.31 -4.22 -0.88
C LYS A 239 -18.38 -3.32 -1.52
N ALA A 240 -18.01 -2.13 -1.99
CA ALA A 240 -18.96 -1.21 -2.62
C ALA A 240 -19.41 -1.71 -4.01
N ALA A 241 -18.48 -2.26 -4.79
CA ALA A 241 -18.78 -2.88 -6.07
C ALA A 241 -19.70 -4.11 -5.88
N GLU A 242 -19.40 -4.96 -4.89
CA GLU A 242 -20.25 -6.10 -4.53
C GLU A 242 -21.65 -5.65 -4.10
N PHE A 243 -21.75 -4.63 -3.25
CA PHE A 243 -23.04 -4.06 -2.85
C PHE A 243 -23.82 -3.53 -4.06
N ALA A 244 -23.19 -2.74 -4.94
CA ALA A 244 -23.83 -2.24 -6.14
C ALA A 244 -24.31 -3.37 -7.07
N MET A 245 -23.54 -4.46 -7.20
CA MET A 245 -23.97 -5.66 -7.94
C MET A 245 -25.18 -6.33 -7.29
N ASN A 246 -25.22 -6.48 -5.97
CA ASN A 246 -26.36 -7.07 -5.26
C ASN A 246 -27.63 -6.22 -5.46
N ILE A 247 -27.52 -4.90 -5.31
CA ILE A 247 -28.62 -3.97 -5.58
C ILE A 247 -29.08 -4.06 -7.04
N GLY A 248 -28.15 -4.10 -8.00
CA GLY A 248 -28.47 -4.26 -9.41
C GLY A 248 -29.15 -5.61 -9.76
N GLN A 249 -28.94 -6.64 -8.94
CA GLN A 249 -29.64 -7.94 -9.03
C GLN A 249 -30.97 -7.95 -8.28
N GLY A 250 -31.38 -6.84 -7.66
CA GLY A 250 -32.62 -6.73 -6.90
C GLY A 250 -32.56 -7.33 -5.50
N LYS A 251 -31.37 -7.55 -4.94
CA LYS A 251 -31.16 -8.04 -3.56
C LYS A 251 -30.99 -6.85 -2.60
N THR A 252 -32.11 -6.38 -2.07
CA THR A 252 -32.19 -5.20 -1.17
C THR A 252 -32.14 -5.55 0.32
N ASP A 253 -31.93 -6.82 0.66
CA ASP A 253 -31.75 -7.30 2.04
C ASP A 253 -30.36 -6.99 2.63
N THR A 254 -29.42 -6.58 1.79
CA THR A 254 -28.04 -6.30 2.18
C THR A 254 -27.84 -4.87 2.70
N LYS A 255 -26.93 -4.71 3.67
CA LYS A 255 -26.52 -3.40 4.22
C LYS A 255 -25.06 -3.10 3.92
N TYR A 256 -24.79 -1.86 3.53
CA TYR A 256 -23.43 -1.37 3.42
C TYR A 256 -22.99 -0.84 4.79
N GLU A 257 -21.81 -1.27 5.23
CA GLU A 257 -21.22 -0.90 6.52
C GLU A 257 -20.81 0.59 6.52
N VAL A 258 -21.32 1.35 7.50
CA VAL A 258 -21.01 2.77 7.71
C VAL A 258 -19.96 2.87 8.80
N VAL A 259 -18.79 3.44 8.49
CA VAL A 259 -17.63 3.41 9.38
C VAL A 259 -17.73 4.44 10.51
N ASP A 260 -18.26 5.63 10.20
CA ASP A 260 -18.42 6.74 11.14
C ASP A 260 -19.58 7.65 10.71
N GLU A 261 -19.98 8.60 11.58
CA GLU A 261 -21.10 9.51 11.33
C GLU A 261 -20.91 10.40 10.09
N ASN A 262 -19.67 10.65 9.67
CA ASN A 262 -19.32 11.45 8.50
C ASN A 262 -19.07 10.59 7.24
N ASP A 263 -19.31 9.28 7.28
CA ASP A 263 -19.17 8.38 6.13
C ASP A 263 -20.29 8.58 5.11
N ARG A 264 -20.21 9.70 4.39
CA ARG A 264 -21.17 10.10 3.36
C ARG A 264 -21.34 9.04 2.27
N PHE A 265 -20.27 8.30 1.96
CA PHE A 265 -20.31 7.25 0.96
C PHE A 265 -21.16 6.06 1.42
N GLY A 266 -20.92 5.56 2.63
CA GLY A 266 -21.72 4.46 3.18
C GLY A 266 -23.20 4.85 3.36
N SER A 267 -23.46 6.06 3.86
CA SER A 267 -24.82 6.57 4.02
C SER A 267 -25.55 6.71 2.68
N ALA A 268 -24.91 7.28 1.65
CA ALA A 268 -25.50 7.40 0.32
C ALA A 268 -25.80 6.04 -0.34
N MET A 269 -24.94 5.04 -0.15
CA MET A 269 -25.17 3.68 -0.66
C MET A 269 -26.41 3.02 -0.04
N ASN A 270 -26.58 3.17 1.28
CA ASN A 270 -27.77 2.67 1.97
C ASN A 270 -29.03 3.45 1.56
N GLU A 271 -28.95 4.77 1.42
CA GLU A 271 -30.08 5.59 0.96
C GLU A 271 -30.52 5.19 -0.46
N MET A 272 -29.58 4.95 -1.38
CA MET A 272 -29.88 4.47 -2.73
C MET A 272 -30.63 3.13 -2.71
N ARG A 273 -30.19 2.18 -1.89
CA ARG A 273 -30.91 0.91 -1.71
C ARG A 273 -32.33 1.16 -1.23
N ASP A 274 -32.51 1.99 -0.20
CA ASP A 274 -33.82 2.23 0.40
C ASP A 274 -34.77 2.90 -0.61
N GLN A 275 -34.25 3.83 -1.42
CA GLN A 275 -35.03 4.44 -2.51
C GLN A 275 -35.42 3.42 -3.59
N LEU A 276 -34.52 2.52 -3.98
CA LEU A 276 -34.81 1.49 -4.98
C LEU A 276 -35.84 0.47 -4.46
N GLU A 277 -35.74 0.07 -3.19
CA GLU A 277 -36.70 -0.83 -2.57
C GLU A 277 -38.10 -0.17 -2.51
N ASN A 278 -38.18 1.08 -2.05
CA ASN A 278 -39.44 1.81 -2.02
C ASN A 278 -40.03 1.99 -3.42
N ALA A 279 -39.21 2.35 -4.41
CA ALA A 279 -39.66 2.49 -5.79
C ALA A 279 -40.19 1.17 -6.37
N ARG A 280 -39.58 0.05 -6.01
CA ARG A 280 -40.05 -1.28 -6.40
C ARG A 280 -41.41 -1.60 -5.78
N LEU A 281 -41.56 -1.41 -4.47
CA LEU A 281 -42.83 -1.63 -3.77
C LEU A 281 -43.95 -0.75 -4.33
N GLU A 282 -43.65 0.52 -4.62
CA GLU A 282 -44.59 1.43 -5.27
C GLU A 282 -44.97 0.96 -6.69
N GLN A 283 -44.00 0.48 -7.47
CA GLN A 283 -44.26 -0.02 -8.83
C GLN A 283 -45.12 -1.29 -8.81
N GLU A 284 -44.86 -2.22 -7.88
CA GLU A 284 -45.67 -3.42 -7.69
C GLU A 284 -47.12 -3.06 -7.32
N GLN A 285 -47.29 -2.09 -6.42
CA GLN A 285 -48.61 -1.58 -6.03
C GLN A 285 -49.35 -0.93 -7.22
N ARG A 286 -48.67 -0.06 -7.98
CA ARG A 286 -49.25 0.58 -9.18
C ARG A 286 -49.64 -0.45 -10.23
N ALA A 287 -48.80 -1.47 -10.46
CA ALA A 287 -49.09 -2.53 -11.42
C ALA A 287 -50.35 -3.33 -11.03
N LEU A 288 -50.60 -3.52 -9.73
CA LEU A 288 -51.81 -4.18 -9.23
C LEU A 288 -53.05 -3.30 -9.42
N GLU A 289 -52.95 -2.00 -9.16
CA GLU A 289 -54.04 -1.04 -9.42
C GLU A 289 -54.37 -0.92 -10.91
N ASP A 290 -53.35 -0.81 -11.77
CA ASP A 290 -53.51 -0.77 -13.22
C ASP A 290 -54.16 -2.03 -13.76
N LYS A 291 -53.82 -3.21 -13.24
CA LYS A 291 -54.50 -4.48 -13.57
C LYS A 291 -56.00 -4.41 -13.26
N LYS A 292 -56.37 -3.94 -12.05
CA LYS A 292 -57.78 -3.80 -11.64
C LYS A 292 -58.53 -2.81 -12.54
N ARG A 293 -57.92 -1.68 -12.86
CA ARG A 293 -58.50 -0.65 -13.73
C ARG A 293 -58.68 -1.14 -15.18
N ASN A 294 -57.68 -1.84 -15.72
CA ASN A 294 -57.73 -2.42 -17.05
C ASN A 294 -58.79 -3.51 -17.15
N TRP A 295 -58.88 -4.39 -16.15
CA TRP A 295 -59.97 -5.37 -16.03
C TRP A 295 -61.33 -4.68 -16.08
N ALA A 296 -61.60 -3.70 -15.20
CA ALA A 296 -62.89 -3.00 -15.19
C ALA A 296 -63.21 -2.31 -16.53
N SER A 297 -62.21 -1.69 -17.17
CA SER A 297 -62.39 -1.00 -18.46
C SER A 297 -62.74 -1.98 -19.59
N GLN A 298 -62.09 -3.15 -19.62
CA GLN A 298 -62.41 -4.21 -20.58
C GLN A 298 -63.82 -4.74 -20.37
N GLY A 299 -64.23 -4.95 -19.11
CA GLY A 299 -65.59 -5.32 -18.78
C GLY A 299 -66.59 -4.28 -19.30
N ILE A 300 -66.37 -2.98 -19.02
CA ILE A 300 -67.27 -1.91 -19.45
C ILE A 300 -67.42 -1.88 -20.97
N ALA A 301 -66.33 -2.04 -21.71
CA ALA A 301 -66.36 -2.11 -23.17
C ALA A 301 -67.18 -3.32 -23.66
N LYS A 302 -66.95 -4.51 -23.07
CA LYS A 302 -67.66 -5.75 -23.42
C LYS A 302 -69.17 -5.63 -23.20
N PHE A 303 -69.59 -5.15 -22.03
CA PHE A 303 -71.02 -4.98 -21.72
C PHE A 303 -71.65 -3.84 -22.54
N SER A 304 -70.91 -2.78 -22.86
CA SER A 304 -71.39 -1.73 -23.76
C SER A 304 -71.64 -2.24 -25.18
N GLU A 305 -70.86 -3.22 -25.66
CA GLU A 305 -71.10 -3.89 -26.94
C GLU A 305 -72.34 -4.80 -26.89
N LEU A 306 -72.47 -5.61 -25.83
CA LEU A 306 -73.66 -6.46 -25.63
C LEU A 306 -74.95 -5.65 -25.57
N LEU A 307 -74.91 -4.50 -24.91
CA LEU A 307 -76.02 -3.54 -24.81
C LEU A 307 -76.34 -2.85 -26.14
N ARG A 308 -75.48 -2.92 -27.17
CA ARG A 308 -75.77 -2.36 -28.50
C ARG A 308 -76.34 -3.38 -29.47
N LEU A 309 -75.96 -4.64 -29.36
CA LEU A 309 -76.27 -5.68 -30.35
C LEU A 309 -77.66 -6.33 -30.19
N ASN A 310 -78.30 -6.24 -29.01
CA ASN A 310 -79.51 -7.01 -28.70
C ASN A 310 -80.71 -6.13 -28.25
N ASN A 311 -80.96 -5.00 -28.92
CA ASN A 311 -81.99 -4.04 -28.49
C ASN A 311 -83.45 -4.44 -28.78
N ASP A 312 -83.68 -5.52 -29.54
CA ASP A 312 -85.02 -5.84 -30.04
C ASP A 312 -85.87 -6.69 -29.08
N ASN A 313 -85.28 -7.25 -28.00
CA ASN A 313 -86.02 -8.03 -27.00
C ASN A 313 -85.38 -7.90 -25.61
N ILE A 314 -86.09 -7.20 -24.72
CA ILE A 314 -85.63 -6.88 -23.36
C ILE A 314 -85.35 -8.13 -22.51
N HIS A 315 -86.16 -9.18 -22.61
CA HIS A 315 -85.97 -10.42 -21.84
C HIS A 315 -84.73 -11.19 -22.30
N LYS A 316 -84.53 -11.28 -23.63
CA LYS A 316 -83.36 -11.96 -24.20
C LYS A 316 -82.07 -11.20 -23.88
N LEU A 317 -82.09 -9.87 -24.00
CA LEU A 317 -80.98 -8.99 -23.63
C LEU A 317 -80.64 -9.11 -22.15
N ALA A 318 -81.64 -9.03 -21.27
CA ALA A 318 -81.46 -9.15 -19.83
C ALA A 318 -80.86 -10.50 -19.45
N TYR A 319 -81.34 -11.61 -20.03
CA TYR A 319 -80.74 -12.93 -19.77
C TYR A 319 -79.27 -13.02 -20.22
N GLN A 320 -78.95 -12.51 -21.41
CA GLN A 320 -77.57 -12.50 -21.90
C GLN A 320 -76.65 -11.65 -21.00
N ILE A 321 -77.09 -10.46 -20.60
CA ILE A 321 -76.36 -9.60 -19.66
C ILE A 321 -76.09 -10.32 -18.34
N VAL A 322 -77.13 -10.89 -17.72
CA VAL A 322 -77.00 -11.59 -16.42
C VAL A 322 -76.05 -12.77 -16.53
N SER A 323 -76.20 -13.60 -17.57
CA SER A 323 -75.33 -14.76 -17.75
C SER A 323 -73.87 -14.37 -17.95
N GLU A 324 -73.61 -13.31 -18.70
CA GLU A 324 -72.26 -12.82 -18.94
C GLU A 324 -71.68 -12.11 -17.70
N LEU A 325 -72.51 -11.36 -16.96
CA LEU A 325 -72.12 -10.77 -15.67
C LEU A 325 -71.64 -11.86 -14.73
N VAL A 326 -72.46 -12.89 -14.50
CA VAL A 326 -72.11 -14.01 -13.62
C VAL A 326 -70.78 -14.64 -14.03
N ALA A 327 -70.56 -14.87 -15.33
CA ALA A 327 -69.30 -15.41 -15.82
C ALA A 327 -68.10 -14.45 -15.64
N TYR A 328 -68.29 -13.15 -15.88
CA TYR A 328 -67.21 -12.16 -15.88
C TYR A 328 -66.69 -11.82 -14.48
N ILE A 329 -67.60 -11.68 -13.51
CA ILE A 329 -67.25 -11.46 -12.09
C ILE A 329 -67.16 -12.76 -11.29
N ASN A 330 -67.19 -13.92 -11.98
CA ASN A 330 -67.11 -15.24 -11.38
C ASN A 330 -68.08 -15.44 -10.19
N ALA A 331 -69.30 -14.95 -10.36
CA ALA A 331 -70.41 -15.15 -9.43
C ALA A 331 -71.11 -16.49 -9.71
N ASN A 332 -72.13 -16.83 -8.92
CA ASN A 332 -72.83 -18.10 -9.05
C ASN A 332 -74.25 -17.93 -9.60
N GLN A 333 -74.97 -16.91 -9.16
CA GLN A 333 -76.34 -16.63 -9.56
C GLN A 333 -76.54 -15.13 -9.72
N ALA A 334 -77.46 -14.75 -10.59
CA ALA A 334 -77.90 -13.37 -10.67
C ALA A 334 -79.31 -13.24 -11.25
N GLY A 335 -79.97 -12.13 -10.95
CA GLY A 335 -81.28 -11.76 -11.46
C GLY A 335 -81.36 -10.26 -11.78
N ILE A 336 -82.17 -9.91 -12.77
CA ILE A 336 -82.52 -8.52 -13.08
C ILE A 336 -84.00 -8.31 -12.84
N PHE A 337 -84.30 -7.37 -11.95
CA PHE A 337 -85.62 -6.85 -11.69
C PHE A 337 -85.80 -5.50 -12.38
N VAL A 338 -86.91 -5.28 -13.05
CA VAL A 338 -87.24 -4.00 -13.74
C VAL A 338 -88.59 -3.48 -13.27
N THR A 339 -88.72 -2.17 -13.14
CA THR A 339 -89.97 -1.50 -12.77
C THR A 339 -90.97 -1.58 -13.93
N ASN A 340 -92.21 -2.00 -13.67
CA ASN A 340 -93.28 -1.94 -14.68
C ASN A 340 -93.89 -0.53 -14.73
N ASP A 341 -93.96 0.08 -15.92
CA ASP A 341 -94.58 1.41 -16.13
C ASP A 341 -96.07 1.30 -16.60
N ASP A 342 -96.68 0.11 -16.55
CA ASP A 342 -98.04 -0.11 -17.04
C ASP A 342 -99.10 0.57 -16.15
N SER A 343 -100.04 1.22 -16.83
CA SER A 343 -101.03 2.18 -16.30
C SER A 343 -102.15 1.63 -15.37
N ASN A 344 -101.79 0.90 -14.31
CA ASN A 344 -102.66 0.60 -13.17
C ASN A 344 -101.96 0.88 -11.83
N GLU A 345 -102.68 0.80 -10.71
CA GLU A 345 -102.33 1.31 -9.37
C GLU A 345 -100.99 0.83 -8.76
N ASP A 346 -100.25 -0.08 -9.38
CA ASP A 346 -98.93 -0.62 -8.94
C ASP A 346 -97.77 -0.12 -9.85
N LYS A 347 -97.60 1.20 -9.98
CA LYS A 347 -96.64 1.85 -10.90
C LYS A 347 -95.14 1.66 -10.58
N ASP A 348 -94.80 1.04 -9.46
CA ASP A 348 -93.41 0.93 -8.99
C ASP A 348 -93.00 -0.52 -8.67
N ASP A 349 -93.83 -1.50 -9.01
CA ASP A 349 -93.57 -2.91 -8.76
C ASP A 349 -92.41 -3.44 -9.63
N LEU A 350 -91.47 -4.14 -9.00
CA LEU A 350 -90.27 -4.71 -9.63
C LEU A 350 -90.52 -6.14 -10.07
N SER A 351 -90.49 -6.40 -11.38
CA SER A 351 -90.67 -7.74 -11.95
C SER A 351 -89.33 -8.36 -12.34
N LEU A 352 -89.10 -9.62 -11.96
CA LEU A 352 -87.94 -10.39 -12.39
C LEU A 352 -88.06 -10.73 -13.88
N ILE A 353 -87.24 -10.09 -14.73
CA ILE A 353 -87.31 -10.27 -16.19
C ILE A 353 -86.26 -11.25 -16.73
N ALA A 354 -85.21 -11.53 -15.94
CA ALA A 354 -84.16 -12.49 -16.27
C ALA A 354 -83.49 -13.00 -15.00
N ALA A 355 -83.14 -14.29 -14.98
CA ALA A 355 -82.34 -14.91 -13.93
C ALA A 355 -81.41 -15.98 -14.52
N TYR A 356 -80.20 -16.09 -13.98
CA TYR A 356 -79.20 -17.09 -14.36
C TYR A 356 -78.90 -18.02 -13.18
N ALA A 357 -78.80 -19.32 -13.47
CA ALA A 357 -78.59 -20.39 -12.49
C ALA A 357 -79.62 -20.40 -11.33
N TYR A 358 -80.79 -19.80 -11.55
CA TYR A 358 -81.95 -19.82 -10.66
C TYR A 358 -82.85 -21.02 -11.03
N ASP A 359 -83.37 -21.72 -10.03
CA ASP A 359 -84.08 -22.98 -10.20
C ASP A 359 -85.24 -22.86 -11.21
N ARG A 360 -85.28 -23.79 -12.19
CA ARG A 360 -86.10 -23.63 -13.39
C ARG A 360 -87.59 -23.86 -13.11
N GLU A 361 -88.41 -22.98 -13.70
CA GLU A 361 -89.80 -23.22 -14.14
C GLU A 361 -90.99 -23.06 -13.18
N LYS A 362 -90.89 -22.35 -12.05
CA LYS A 362 -92.11 -21.91 -11.31
C LYS A 362 -92.32 -20.42 -11.05
N TYR A 363 -91.35 -19.53 -11.28
CA TYR A 363 -91.49 -18.12 -10.89
C TYR A 363 -90.76 -17.12 -11.82
N LEU A 364 -91.04 -17.14 -13.13
CA LEU A 364 -90.75 -15.98 -14.01
C LEU A 364 -91.76 -14.82 -13.84
N THR A 365 -92.55 -14.85 -12.77
CA THR A 365 -93.56 -13.86 -12.38
C THR A 365 -93.42 -13.49 -10.90
N ARG A 366 -92.18 -13.35 -10.41
CA ARG A 366 -91.92 -12.80 -9.08
C ARG A 366 -91.92 -11.27 -9.20
N THR A 367 -92.89 -10.65 -8.53
CA THR A 367 -93.03 -9.20 -8.40
C THR A 367 -92.69 -8.82 -6.96
N VAL A 368 -91.92 -7.75 -6.78
CA VAL A 368 -91.45 -7.26 -5.48
C VAL A 368 -91.84 -5.79 -5.37
N LYS A 369 -92.49 -5.38 -4.27
CA LYS A 369 -92.86 -3.97 -4.08
C LYS A 369 -91.65 -3.14 -3.61
N PRO A 370 -91.58 -1.84 -3.90
CA PRO A 370 -90.58 -0.96 -3.30
C PRO A 370 -90.61 -1.06 -1.76
N GLY A 371 -89.44 -1.19 -1.13
CA GLY A 371 -89.31 -1.43 0.31
C GLY A 371 -89.58 -2.87 0.78
N GLU A 372 -89.97 -3.78 -0.11
CA GLU A 372 -90.15 -5.20 0.20
C GLU A 372 -88.86 -5.99 -0.06
N GLY A 373 -88.32 -6.62 0.98
CA GLY A 373 -87.06 -7.37 0.90
C GLY A 373 -85.86 -6.50 0.47
N LEU A 374 -84.73 -7.14 0.17
CA LEU A 374 -83.50 -6.42 -0.19
C LEU A 374 -83.59 -5.77 -1.56
N VAL A 375 -84.23 -6.43 -2.53
CA VAL A 375 -84.41 -5.91 -3.89
C VAL A 375 -85.26 -4.64 -3.86
N GLY A 376 -86.40 -4.67 -3.14
CA GLY A 376 -87.26 -3.49 -2.97
C GLY A 376 -86.59 -2.39 -2.16
N THR A 377 -85.78 -2.73 -1.15
CA THR A 377 -85.01 -1.74 -0.36
C THR A 377 -83.92 -1.07 -1.20
N CYS A 378 -83.16 -1.85 -1.97
CA CYS A 378 -82.15 -1.34 -2.91
C CYS A 378 -82.77 -0.38 -3.94
N ALA A 379 -83.96 -0.74 -4.44
CA ALA A 379 -84.71 0.10 -5.37
C ALA A 379 -85.23 1.39 -4.73
N LEU A 380 -85.75 1.33 -3.51
CA LEU A 380 -86.29 2.49 -2.78
C LEU A 380 -85.19 3.47 -2.38
N GLU A 381 -84.06 2.97 -1.89
CA GLU A 381 -82.95 3.81 -1.45
C GLU A 381 -82.07 4.30 -2.60
N GLY A 382 -82.08 3.60 -3.74
CA GLY A 382 -81.21 3.89 -4.87
C GLY A 382 -79.72 3.71 -4.55
N LYS A 383 -79.40 2.84 -3.58
CA LYS A 383 -78.03 2.56 -3.14
C LYS A 383 -77.69 1.09 -3.29
N THR A 384 -76.44 0.82 -3.65
CA THR A 384 -75.88 -0.52 -3.68
C THR A 384 -75.90 -1.13 -2.28
N ILE A 385 -76.42 -2.35 -2.18
CA ILE A 385 -76.41 -3.15 -0.95
C ILE A 385 -75.42 -4.30 -1.16
N PHE A 386 -74.41 -4.38 -0.31
CA PHE A 386 -73.44 -5.48 -0.31
C PHE A 386 -73.43 -6.15 1.06
N MET A 387 -73.68 -7.45 1.09
CA MET A 387 -73.70 -8.23 2.32
C MET A 387 -72.86 -9.49 2.19
N THR A 388 -72.20 -9.84 3.30
CA THR A 388 -71.42 -11.08 3.46
C THR A 388 -71.97 -12.00 4.54
N GLU A 389 -73.00 -11.54 5.26
CA GLU A 389 -73.69 -12.30 6.29
C GLU A 389 -75.16 -12.38 5.86
N LEU A 390 -75.54 -13.53 5.31
CA LEU A 390 -76.90 -13.76 4.80
C LEU A 390 -77.69 -14.58 5.81
N PRO A 391 -78.97 -14.25 6.05
CA PRO A 391 -79.85 -15.09 6.87
C PRO A 391 -79.94 -16.51 6.29
N GLU A 392 -80.09 -17.52 7.16
CA GLU A 392 -80.33 -18.91 6.75
C GLU A 392 -81.57 -18.98 5.85
N ASP A 393 -81.48 -19.78 4.77
CA ASP A 393 -82.53 -19.99 3.76
C ASP A 393 -82.99 -18.73 3.00
N TYR A 394 -82.21 -17.63 3.02
CA TYR A 394 -82.56 -16.41 2.27
C TYR A 394 -82.53 -16.64 0.76
N ILE A 395 -81.45 -17.27 0.25
CA ILE A 395 -81.25 -17.68 -1.14
C ILE A 395 -80.45 -18.98 -1.14
N ASN A 396 -80.87 -19.99 -1.91
CA ASN A 396 -80.15 -21.25 -2.07
C ASN A 396 -79.63 -21.40 -3.50
N ILE A 397 -78.34 -21.68 -3.64
CA ILE A 397 -77.74 -22.11 -4.91
C ILE A 397 -77.93 -23.62 -5.00
N THR A 398 -78.87 -24.04 -5.83
CA THR A 398 -79.21 -25.46 -6.02
C THR A 398 -78.36 -26.10 -7.12
N SER A 399 -77.92 -27.32 -6.86
CA SER A 399 -77.28 -28.24 -7.80
C SER A 399 -78.06 -29.54 -7.83
N GLY A 400 -77.87 -30.35 -8.87
CA GLY A 400 -78.48 -31.69 -8.95
C GLY A 400 -78.05 -32.65 -7.82
N LEU A 401 -77.07 -32.25 -6.99
CA LEU A 401 -76.51 -33.04 -5.88
C LEU A 401 -76.74 -32.41 -4.49
N GLY A 402 -77.36 -31.24 -4.39
CA GLY A 402 -77.59 -30.53 -3.12
C GLY A 402 -77.69 -29.02 -3.30
N ASP A 403 -78.00 -28.30 -2.22
CA ASP A 403 -78.11 -26.85 -2.18
C ASP A 403 -77.21 -26.22 -1.11
N SER A 404 -76.83 -24.95 -1.32
CA SER A 404 -75.96 -24.22 -0.39
C SER A 404 -76.25 -22.72 -0.43
N THR A 405 -76.14 -22.06 0.72
CA THR A 405 -76.30 -20.61 0.83
C THR A 405 -75.03 -19.89 0.35
N PRO A 406 -75.16 -18.85 -0.50
CA PRO A 406 -74.02 -18.04 -0.94
C PRO A 406 -73.35 -17.33 0.25
N THR A 407 -72.08 -16.93 0.09
CA THR A 407 -71.34 -16.18 1.13
C THR A 407 -71.44 -14.69 0.94
N SER A 408 -71.83 -14.22 -0.25
CA SER A 408 -72.05 -12.81 -0.49
C SER A 408 -73.21 -12.55 -1.46
N LEU A 409 -73.87 -11.42 -1.22
CA LEU A 409 -74.97 -10.90 -2.03
C LEU A 409 -74.71 -9.45 -2.35
N LEU A 410 -74.83 -9.10 -3.63
CA LEU A 410 -74.68 -7.75 -4.15
C LEU A 410 -75.95 -7.36 -4.88
N LEU A 411 -76.59 -6.28 -4.43
CA LEU A 411 -77.74 -5.67 -5.09
C LEU A 411 -77.34 -4.29 -5.59
N VAL A 412 -77.47 -4.06 -6.90
CA VAL A 412 -77.05 -2.82 -7.55
C VAL A 412 -78.24 -2.19 -8.26
N PRO A 413 -78.63 -0.95 -7.90
CA PRO A 413 -79.75 -0.28 -8.55
C PRO A 413 -79.34 0.17 -9.96
N MET A 414 -80.22 -0.05 -10.93
CA MET A 414 -80.09 0.45 -12.29
C MET A 414 -80.72 1.83 -12.38
N ILE A 415 -79.90 2.88 -12.41
CA ILE A 415 -80.36 4.28 -12.35
C ILE A 415 -80.16 4.97 -13.69
N ALA A 416 -81.20 5.63 -14.20
CA ALA A 416 -81.10 6.56 -15.34
C ALA A 416 -81.95 7.82 -15.10
N ASP A 417 -81.41 9.00 -15.44
CA ASP A 417 -81.99 10.32 -15.17
C ASP A 417 -82.54 10.48 -13.74
N SER A 418 -81.81 9.98 -12.74
CA SER A 418 -82.19 10.00 -11.32
C SER A 418 -83.44 9.17 -10.96
N LYS A 419 -83.96 8.32 -11.85
CA LYS A 419 -84.99 7.31 -11.54
C LYS A 419 -84.34 5.93 -11.47
N VAL A 420 -84.71 5.14 -10.46
CA VAL A 420 -84.36 3.72 -10.40
C VAL A 420 -85.30 2.97 -11.33
N LEU A 421 -84.74 2.27 -12.32
CA LEU A 421 -85.47 1.51 -13.34
C LEU A 421 -85.49 0.01 -13.03
N GLY A 422 -84.74 -0.41 -12.01
CA GLY A 422 -84.62 -1.80 -11.64
C GLY A 422 -83.45 -2.06 -10.72
N VAL A 423 -83.22 -3.33 -10.39
CA VAL A 423 -82.15 -3.79 -9.51
C VAL A 423 -81.53 -5.05 -10.11
N ILE A 424 -80.20 -5.12 -10.11
CA ILE A 424 -79.45 -6.33 -10.40
C ILE A 424 -79.07 -6.97 -9.08
N GLU A 425 -79.51 -8.19 -8.84
CA GLU A 425 -79.15 -8.99 -7.67
C GLU A 425 -78.17 -10.08 -8.09
N ILE A 426 -77.06 -10.25 -7.37
CA ILE A 426 -76.00 -11.20 -7.69
C ILE A 426 -75.56 -11.89 -6.41
N ALA A 427 -75.57 -13.22 -6.43
CA ALA A 427 -75.10 -14.06 -5.34
C ALA A 427 -73.82 -14.81 -5.74
N SER A 428 -72.87 -14.91 -4.80
CA SER A 428 -71.59 -15.58 -4.99
C SER A 428 -71.12 -16.31 -3.74
N PHE A 429 -70.38 -17.41 -3.92
CA PHE A 429 -69.60 -18.05 -2.86
C PHE A 429 -68.29 -17.33 -2.56
N ASN A 430 -67.90 -16.37 -3.40
CA ASN A 430 -66.74 -15.52 -3.19
C ASN A 430 -67.19 -14.13 -2.73
N LYS A 431 -66.36 -13.46 -1.92
CA LYS A 431 -66.59 -12.07 -1.54
C LYS A 431 -66.23 -11.15 -2.70
N PHE A 432 -67.14 -10.24 -3.07
CA PHE A 432 -66.84 -9.22 -4.08
C PHE A 432 -65.79 -8.23 -3.57
N GLU A 433 -64.75 -8.00 -4.37
CA GLU A 433 -63.77 -6.95 -4.13
C GLU A 433 -64.35 -5.57 -4.45
N LYS A 434 -63.80 -4.53 -3.83
CA LYS A 434 -64.24 -3.14 -4.06
C LYS A 434 -64.28 -2.75 -5.54
N HIS A 435 -63.27 -3.15 -6.31
CA HIS A 435 -63.17 -2.84 -7.74
C HIS A 435 -64.23 -3.56 -8.59
N GLU A 436 -64.71 -4.72 -8.14
CA GLU A 436 -65.80 -5.48 -8.79
C GLU A 436 -67.16 -4.83 -8.49
N ILE A 437 -67.36 -4.35 -7.25
CA ILE A 437 -68.57 -3.60 -6.86
C ILE A 437 -68.68 -2.28 -7.65
N GLU A 438 -67.60 -1.50 -7.70
CA GLU A 438 -67.56 -0.25 -8.49
C GLU A 438 -67.77 -0.51 -9.99
N PHE A 439 -67.23 -1.62 -10.51
CA PHE A 439 -67.51 -2.09 -11.87
C PHE A 439 -69.00 -2.39 -12.06
N MET A 440 -69.61 -3.14 -11.15
CA MET A 440 -71.03 -3.49 -11.21
C MET A 440 -71.95 -2.27 -11.17
N GLU A 441 -71.63 -1.28 -10.33
CA GLU A 441 -72.36 0.00 -10.28
C GLU A 441 -72.30 0.76 -11.61
N ASN A 442 -71.13 0.78 -12.26
CA ASN A 442 -70.98 1.39 -13.59
C ASN A 442 -71.80 0.65 -14.65
N ILE A 443 -71.76 -0.68 -14.64
CA ILE A 443 -72.52 -1.49 -15.60
C ILE A 443 -74.03 -1.37 -15.36
N ALA A 444 -74.49 -1.38 -14.11
CA ALA A 444 -75.91 -1.23 -13.77
C ALA A 444 -76.48 0.11 -14.27
N ARG A 445 -75.71 1.20 -14.19
CA ARG A 445 -76.08 2.49 -14.81
C ARG A 445 -76.21 2.39 -16.33
N ASN A 446 -75.25 1.76 -17.00
CA ASN A 446 -75.28 1.58 -18.45
C ASN A 446 -76.49 0.72 -18.87
N ILE A 447 -76.75 -0.39 -18.17
CA ILE A 447 -77.90 -1.26 -18.41
C ILE A 447 -79.21 -0.47 -18.22
N GLY A 448 -79.36 0.26 -17.11
CA GLY A 448 -80.54 1.08 -16.86
C GLY A 448 -80.81 2.08 -17.98
N SER A 449 -79.76 2.76 -18.48
CA SER A 449 -79.89 3.71 -19.59
C SER A 449 -80.36 3.07 -20.91
N THR A 450 -79.94 1.82 -21.19
CA THR A 450 -80.37 1.08 -22.38
C THR A 450 -81.79 0.54 -22.22
N LEU A 451 -82.13 -0.02 -21.05
CA LEU A 451 -83.46 -0.56 -20.80
C LEU A 451 -84.55 0.52 -20.94
N ARG A 452 -84.26 1.76 -20.52
CA ARG A 452 -85.16 2.91 -20.75
C ARG A 452 -85.41 3.26 -22.22
N ARG A 453 -84.50 2.91 -23.11
CA ARG A 453 -84.66 3.16 -24.56
C ARG A 453 -85.45 2.05 -25.25
N CYS A 454 -85.52 0.87 -24.64
CA CYS A 454 -86.21 -0.31 -25.15
C CYS A 454 -87.62 -0.48 -24.58
N ALA A 455 -87.89 0.11 -23.40
CA ALA A 455 -89.23 0.36 -22.88
C ALA A 455 -89.83 1.60 -23.55
#